data_AF-A0A0Q6WJ46-F1
#
_entry.id   AF-A0A0Q6WJ46-F1
#
_cell.length_a   1.000
_cell.length_b   1.000
_cell.length_c   1.000
_cell.angle_alpha   90.00
_cell.angle_beta   90.00
_cell.angle_gamma   90.00
#
_symmetry.space_group_name_H-M   'P 1'
#
loop_
_entity.id
_entity.type
_entity.pdbx_description
1 polymer ?
#
loop_
_entity_poly.entity_id
_entity_poly.type
_entity_poly.pdbx_seq_one_letter_code
_entity_poly.pdbx_strand_id
1 'polypeptide(L)'
;MRHYMPNSASAAGRILALAMVVDGQMAPSELRALERSRLLEHIDIDLDTFHDLVQELCYDLLSSSVKQDYVELDPANIDMLLADITDSELRRELLRGMWNIADADGVLADGEAKLLARACAVWAAESRFITEPDLAE
;
A
#
# COMPACT_ATOMS: atom_id res chain seq x y z
N MET A 1 -11.93 -9.84 2.92
CA MET A 1 -10.60 -9.27 3.24
C MET A 1 -10.33 -9.46 4.71
N ARG A 2 -9.12 -9.90 5.06
CA ARG A 2 -8.67 -9.98 6.45
C ARG A 2 -8.46 -8.58 7.03
N HIS A 3 -8.81 -8.41 8.29
CA HIS A 3 -8.58 -7.17 9.02
C HIS A 3 -7.32 -7.30 9.88
N TYR A 4 -6.40 -6.35 9.72
CA TYR A 4 -5.26 -6.18 10.62
C TYR A 4 -5.54 -5.02 11.56
N MET A 5 -4.78 -4.95 12.66
CA MET A 5 -4.88 -3.81 13.55
C MET A 5 -4.35 -2.56 12.82
N PRO A 6 -5.02 -1.40 12.90
CA PRO A 6 -4.56 -0.20 12.22
C PRO A 6 -3.15 0.20 12.69
N ASN A 7 -2.33 0.70 11.77
CA ASN A 7 -0.89 0.99 11.96
C ASN A 7 -0.02 -0.20 12.39
N SER A 8 -0.52 -1.43 12.34
CA SER A 8 0.32 -2.60 12.58
C SER A 8 1.29 -2.82 11.43
N ALA A 9 2.40 -3.49 11.74
CA ALA A 9 3.32 -4.08 10.78
C ALA A 9 2.56 -4.78 9.65
N SER A 10 1.66 -5.71 9.96
CA SER A 10 0.88 -6.45 8.96
C SER A 10 -0.01 -5.56 8.07
N ALA A 11 -0.58 -4.48 8.61
CA ALA A 11 -1.34 -3.51 7.82
C ALA A 11 -0.43 -2.77 6.83
N ALA A 12 0.73 -2.30 7.29
CA ALA A 12 1.73 -1.62 6.45
C ALA A 12 2.30 -2.55 5.37
N GLY A 13 2.65 -3.78 5.75
CA GLY A 13 3.13 -4.83 4.85
C GLY A 13 2.10 -5.17 3.77
N ARG A 14 0.81 -5.15 4.10
CA ARG A 14 -0.26 -5.39 3.12
C ARG A 14 -0.37 -4.28 2.07
N ILE A 15 -0.13 -3.02 2.42
CA ILE A 15 -0.11 -1.91 1.46
C ILE A 15 1.04 -2.05 0.47
N LEU A 16 2.21 -2.46 0.95
CA LEU A 16 3.36 -2.77 0.09
C LEU A 16 3.09 -3.97 -0.81
N ALA A 17 2.49 -5.03 -0.26
CA ALA A 17 2.07 -6.19 -1.04
C ALA A 17 1.08 -5.78 -2.13
N LEU A 18 0.15 -4.88 -1.85
CA LEU A 18 -0.79 -4.36 -2.83
C LEU A 18 -0.08 -3.63 -3.97
N ALA A 19 0.96 -2.84 -3.67
CA ALA A 19 1.78 -2.18 -4.69
C ALA A 19 2.44 -3.18 -5.63
N MET A 20 2.97 -4.28 -5.09
CA MET A 20 3.63 -5.32 -5.89
C MET A 20 2.65 -6.20 -6.67
N VAL A 21 1.39 -6.34 -6.21
CA VAL A 21 0.38 -7.18 -6.86
C VAL A 21 -0.37 -6.43 -7.96
N VAL A 22 -0.43 -5.09 -7.90
CA VAL A 22 -1.25 -4.26 -8.80
C VAL A 22 -0.87 -4.42 -10.29
N ASP A 23 0.41 -4.67 -10.59
CA ASP A 23 0.91 -4.87 -11.96
C ASP A 23 0.96 -6.35 -12.36
N GLY A 24 0.76 -7.26 -11.39
CA GLY A 24 0.74 -8.71 -11.61
C GLY A 24 2.11 -9.32 -11.99
N GLN A 25 3.18 -8.51 -12.06
CA GLN A 25 4.54 -8.96 -12.29
C GLN A 25 5.44 -8.50 -11.15
N MET A 26 5.75 -9.40 -10.21
CA MET A 26 6.84 -9.16 -9.26
C MET A 26 8.17 -9.37 -10.00
N ALA A 27 8.71 -8.31 -10.58
CA ALA A 27 10.00 -8.34 -11.23
C ALA A 27 11.12 -8.51 -10.19
N PRO A 28 12.20 -9.24 -10.52
CA PRO A 28 13.36 -9.38 -9.62
C PRO A 28 13.99 -8.04 -9.19
N SER A 29 13.81 -6.99 -10.01
CA SER A 29 14.30 -5.64 -9.73
C SER A 29 13.54 -4.97 -8.60
N GLU A 30 12.22 -5.12 -8.54
CA GLU A 30 11.34 -4.57 -7.50
C GLU A 30 11.61 -5.24 -6.15
N LEU A 31 11.74 -6.58 -6.15
CA LEU A 31 12.07 -7.31 -4.93
C LEU A 31 13.43 -6.85 -4.36
N ARG A 32 14.42 -6.64 -5.23
CA ARG A 32 15.72 -6.07 -4.82
C ARG A 32 15.61 -4.62 -4.36
N ALA A 33 14.70 -3.83 -4.91
CA ALA A 33 14.45 -2.46 -4.48
C ALA A 33 13.79 -2.43 -3.10
N LEU A 34 12.82 -3.33 -2.85
CA LEU A 34 12.22 -3.56 -1.54
C LEU A 34 13.29 -3.93 -0.51
N GLU A 35 14.14 -4.92 -0.79
CA GLU A 35 15.25 -5.29 0.11
C GLU A 35 16.20 -4.11 0.38
N ARG A 36 16.56 -3.33 -0.66
CA ARG A 36 17.45 -2.16 -0.50
C ARG A 36 16.81 -1.00 0.24
N SER A 37 15.50 -0.86 0.16
CA SER A 37 14.77 0.22 0.83
C SER A 37 14.78 0.07 2.35
N ARG A 38 15.10 -1.13 2.87
CA ARG A 38 15.01 -1.50 4.30
C ARG A 38 13.65 -1.24 4.91
N LEU A 39 12.63 -1.16 4.07
CA LEU A 39 11.31 -0.75 4.52
C LEU A 39 10.61 -1.87 5.27
N LEU A 40 10.86 -3.13 4.91
CA LEU A 40 10.47 -4.29 5.69
C LEU A 40 11.07 -4.25 7.10
N GLU A 41 12.36 -3.91 7.23
CA GLU A 41 13.01 -3.72 8.54
C GLU A 41 12.38 -2.55 9.32
N HIS A 42 11.97 -1.48 8.62
CA HIS A 42 11.37 -0.30 9.25
C HIS A 42 9.97 -0.58 9.83
N ILE A 43 9.16 -1.39 9.13
CA ILE A 43 7.82 -1.77 9.57
C ILE A 43 7.83 -3.02 10.47
N ASP A 44 9.00 -3.49 10.90
CA ASP A 44 9.21 -4.68 11.74
C ASP A 44 8.63 -5.98 11.13
N ILE A 45 8.86 -6.17 9.82
CA ILE A 45 8.44 -7.36 9.07
C ILE A 45 9.65 -8.06 8.45
N ASP A 46 9.72 -9.39 8.61
CA ASP A 46 10.66 -10.22 7.86
C ASP A 46 10.13 -10.59 6.47
N LEU A 47 11.02 -10.87 5.52
CA LEU A 47 10.68 -11.25 4.15
C LEU A 47 9.72 -12.45 4.06
N ASP A 48 9.84 -13.43 4.96
CA ASP A 48 8.93 -14.59 5.00
C ASP A 48 7.50 -14.18 5.37
N THR A 49 7.36 -13.31 6.37
CA THR A 49 6.07 -12.74 6.76
C THR A 49 5.50 -11.86 5.66
N PHE A 50 6.35 -11.11 4.96
CA PHE A 50 5.93 -10.32 3.81
C PHE A 50 5.40 -11.20 2.66
N HIS A 51 6.08 -12.31 2.35
CA HIS A 51 5.60 -13.27 1.35
C HIS A 51 4.25 -13.88 1.74
N ASP A 52 4.04 -14.19 3.02
CA ASP A 52 2.76 -14.66 3.52
C ASP A 52 1.67 -13.59 3.31
N LEU A 53 1.93 -12.32 3.66
CA LEU A 53 1.01 -11.21 3.41
C LEU A 53 0.66 -11.04 1.92
N VAL A 54 1.63 -11.18 1.02
CA VAL A 54 1.40 -11.16 -0.43
C VAL A 54 0.48 -12.31 -0.86
N GLN A 55 0.74 -13.52 -0.37
CA GLN A 55 -0.07 -14.70 -0.69
C GLN A 55 -1.49 -14.57 -0.14
N GLU A 56 -1.64 -14.08 1.09
CA GLU A 56 -2.92 -13.83 1.74
C GLU A 56 -3.73 -12.75 1.00
N LEU A 57 -3.06 -11.68 0.55
CA LEU A 57 -3.67 -10.65 -0.27
C LEU A 57 -4.16 -11.22 -1.61
N CYS A 58 -3.31 -11.96 -2.33
CA CYS A 58 -3.69 -12.63 -3.57
C CYS A 58 -4.90 -13.55 -3.39
N TYR A 59 -4.94 -14.31 -2.29
CA TYR A 59 -6.07 -15.17 -1.96
C TYR A 59 -7.35 -14.35 -1.68
N ASP A 60 -7.24 -13.27 -0.90
CA ASP A 60 -8.36 -12.37 -0.60
C ASP A 60 -8.93 -11.70 -1.87
N LEU A 61 -8.07 -11.31 -2.81
CA LEU A 61 -8.44 -10.71 -4.08
C LEU A 61 -9.10 -11.72 -5.03
N LEU A 62 -8.56 -12.93 -5.13
CA LEU A 62 -9.12 -14.01 -5.93
C LEU A 62 -10.48 -14.45 -5.37
N SER A 63 -10.61 -14.55 -4.05
CA SER A 63 -11.86 -14.91 -3.36
C SER A 63 -12.94 -13.83 -3.51
N SER A 64 -12.54 -12.55 -3.62
CA SER A 64 -13.46 -11.43 -3.82
C SER A 64 -13.86 -11.24 -5.30
N SER A 65 -13.09 -11.76 -6.25
CA SER A 65 -13.28 -11.58 -7.71
C SER A 65 -14.26 -12.56 -8.38
N VAL A 66 -15.11 -13.26 -7.62
CA VAL A 66 -16.02 -14.34 -8.09
C VAL A 66 -17.00 -13.93 -9.22
N LYS A 67 -17.00 -12.68 -9.73
CA LYS A 67 -17.91 -12.22 -10.78
C LYS A 67 -17.31 -11.78 -12.12
N GLN A 68 -16.01 -11.57 -12.27
CA GLN A 68 -15.45 -11.09 -13.53
C GLN A 68 -14.08 -11.73 -13.78
N ASP A 69 -13.82 -12.19 -15.00
CA ASP A 69 -12.58 -12.85 -15.50
C ASP A 69 -11.27 -12.02 -15.35
N TYR A 70 -11.29 -10.94 -14.56
CA TYR A 70 -10.15 -10.07 -14.29
C TYR A 70 -10.11 -9.74 -12.80
N VAL A 71 -8.93 -9.86 -12.19
CA VAL A 71 -8.66 -9.33 -10.85
C VAL A 71 -8.59 -7.82 -10.97
N GLU A 72 -9.74 -7.16 -11.05
CA GLU A 72 -9.80 -5.71 -10.97
C GLU A 72 -9.85 -5.33 -9.49
N LEU A 73 -8.79 -4.67 -9.03
CA LEU A 73 -8.72 -4.17 -7.66
C LEU A 73 -9.78 -3.08 -7.48
N ASP A 74 -10.89 -3.45 -6.82
CA ASP A 74 -11.97 -2.51 -6.62
C ASP A 74 -11.45 -1.28 -5.86
N PRO A 75 -11.69 -0.07 -6.38
CA PRO A 75 -11.21 1.17 -5.79
C PRO A 75 -11.62 1.34 -4.32
N ALA A 76 -12.79 0.86 -3.90
CA ALA A 76 -13.24 0.96 -2.51
C ALA A 76 -12.45 0.03 -1.58
N ASN A 77 -12.01 -1.14 -2.07
CA ASN A 77 -11.16 -2.04 -1.29
C ASN A 77 -9.78 -1.42 -1.05
N ILE A 78 -9.22 -0.71 -2.04
CA ILE A 78 -7.95 0.01 -1.88
C ILE A 78 -8.08 1.11 -0.82
N ASP A 79 -9.17 1.91 -0.84
CA ASP A 79 -9.42 2.92 0.20
C ASP A 79 -9.51 2.31 1.60
N MET A 80 -10.21 1.18 1.76
CA MET A 80 -10.33 0.53 3.05
C MET A 80 -8.98 0.10 3.61
N LEU A 81 -8.11 -0.45 2.75
CA LEU A 81 -6.75 -0.82 3.15
C LEU A 81 -5.93 0.41 3.52
N LEU A 82 -5.99 1.47 2.72
CA LEU A 82 -5.26 2.72 2.99
C LEU A 82 -5.72 3.40 4.30
N ALA A 83 -7.01 3.26 4.65
CA ALA A 83 -7.61 3.80 5.86
C ALA A 83 -7.14 3.08 7.15
N ASP A 84 -6.65 1.84 7.04
CA ASP A 84 -6.04 1.13 8.19
C ASP A 84 -4.72 1.79 8.63
N ILE A 85 -4.11 2.62 7.78
CA ILE A 85 -2.91 3.40 8.12
C ILE A 85 -3.34 4.82 8.48
N THR A 86 -3.42 5.13 9.77
CA THR A 86 -3.76 6.47 10.29
C THR A 86 -2.54 7.28 10.73
N ASP A 87 -1.39 6.62 10.93
CA ASP A 87 -0.15 7.28 11.34
C ASP A 87 0.51 8.06 10.19
N SER A 88 0.69 9.36 10.40
CA SER A 88 1.23 10.27 9.37
C SER A 88 2.71 10.05 9.03
N GLU A 89 3.51 9.48 9.93
CA GLU A 89 4.89 9.11 9.64
C GLU A 89 4.90 7.86 8.78
N LEU A 90 4.15 6.83 9.19
CA LEU A 90 4.02 5.56 8.47
C LEU A 90 3.48 5.75 7.05
N ARG A 91 2.50 6.65 6.84
CA ARG A 91 2.00 7.02 5.51
C ARG A 91 3.10 7.55 4.60
N ARG A 92 3.94 8.46 5.10
CA ARG A 92 5.04 9.07 4.32
C ARG A 92 6.09 8.03 3.95
N GLU A 93 6.38 7.11 4.87
CA GLU A 93 7.32 6.03 4.62
C GLU A 93 6.80 5.01 3.62
N LEU A 94 5.53 4.61 3.75
CA LEU A 94 4.88 3.73 2.78
C LEU A 94 4.83 4.37 1.39
N LEU A 95 4.45 5.65 1.26
CA LEU A 95 4.49 6.35 -0.04
C LEU A 95 5.88 6.32 -0.66
N ARG A 96 6.91 6.63 0.14
CA ARG A 96 8.29 6.64 -0.34
C ARG A 96 8.76 5.25 -0.75
N GLY A 97 8.35 4.23 0.00
CA GLY A 97 8.57 2.83 -0.30
C GLY A 97 7.98 2.41 -1.61
N MET A 98 6.66 2.59 -1.74
CA MET A 98 5.90 2.27 -2.94
C MET A 98 6.49 2.98 -4.16
N TRP A 99 6.87 4.27 -4.02
CA TRP A 99 7.53 5.00 -5.11
C TRP A 99 8.88 4.40 -5.50
N ASN A 100 9.74 4.07 -4.53
CA ASN A 100 11.05 3.48 -4.82
C ASN A 100 10.96 2.08 -5.46
N ILE A 101 9.90 1.33 -5.13
CA ILE A 101 9.65 0.00 -5.69
C ILE A 101 9.14 0.15 -7.12
N ALA A 102 8.14 1.00 -7.34
CA ALA A 102 7.53 1.23 -8.65
C ALA A 102 8.46 1.97 -9.64
N ASP A 103 9.44 2.74 -9.15
CA ASP A 103 10.48 3.36 -9.99
C ASP A 103 11.69 2.41 -10.24
N ALA A 104 11.71 1.21 -9.62
CA ALA A 104 12.90 0.35 -9.59
C ALA A 104 13.33 -0.18 -10.96
N ASP A 105 12.40 -0.33 -11.90
CA ASP A 105 12.65 -0.74 -13.28
C ASP A 105 12.64 0.45 -14.27
N GLY A 106 12.37 1.66 -13.77
CA GLY A 106 12.25 2.90 -14.54
C GLY A 106 10.96 3.03 -15.35
N VAL A 107 9.96 2.15 -15.14
CA VAL A 107 8.69 2.15 -15.85
C VAL A 107 7.54 2.01 -14.86
N LEU A 108 6.95 3.14 -14.49
CA LEU A 108 5.74 3.14 -13.66
C LEU A 108 4.55 2.60 -14.45
N ALA A 109 4.01 1.46 -14.05
CA ALA A 109 2.84 0.87 -14.68
C ALA A 109 1.55 1.65 -14.35
N ASP A 110 0.53 1.53 -15.21
CA ASP A 110 -0.74 2.25 -15.05
C ASP A 110 -1.46 1.87 -13.74
N GLY A 111 -1.32 0.62 -13.28
CA GLY A 111 -1.84 0.15 -12.00
C GLY A 111 -1.16 0.79 -10.79
N GLU A 112 0.18 0.88 -10.81
CA GLU A 112 0.98 1.46 -9.73
C GLU A 112 0.78 2.96 -9.64
N ALA A 113 0.74 3.65 -10.78
CA ALA A 113 0.44 5.08 -10.85
C ALA A 113 -0.92 5.40 -10.24
N LYS A 114 -1.94 4.59 -10.55
CA LYS A 114 -3.28 4.73 -9.97
C LYS A 114 -3.28 4.48 -8.46
N LEU A 115 -2.56 3.46 -8.00
CA LEU A 115 -2.45 3.14 -6.58
C LEU A 115 -1.75 4.28 -5.80
N LEU A 116 -0.62 4.76 -6.30
CA LEU A 116 0.13 5.88 -5.71
C LEU A 116 -0.69 7.17 -5.69
N ALA A 117 -1.36 7.51 -6.80
CA ALA A 117 -2.23 8.68 -6.88
C ALA A 117 -3.38 8.60 -5.86
N ARG A 118 -3.95 7.40 -5.68
CA ARG A 118 -5.03 7.16 -4.73
C ARG A 118 -4.55 7.20 -3.29
N ALA A 119 -3.42 6.58 -2.97
CA ALA A 119 -2.78 6.67 -1.67
C ALA A 119 -2.50 8.13 -1.27
N CYS A 120 -1.95 8.91 -2.20
CA CYS A 120 -1.78 10.35 -2.02
C CYS A 120 -3.11 11.08 -1.77
N ALA A 121 -4.17 10.77 -2.54
CA ALA A 121 -5.47 11.43 -2.38
C ALA A 121 -6.12 11.13 -1.01
N VAL A 122 -6.12 9.86 -0.60
CA VAL A 122 -6.69 9.40 0.69
C VAL A 122 -5.91 9.99 1.85
N TRP A 123 -4.59 9.81 1.84
CA TRP A 123 -3.74 10.29 2.93
C TRP A 123 -3.65 11.82 2.98
N ALA A 124 -3.73 12.53 1.85
CA ALA A 124 -3.80 14.00 1.84
C ALA A 124 -5.16 14.54 2.30
N ALA A 125 -6.26 13.85 1.97
CA ALA A 125 -7.60 14.21 2.45
C ALA A 125 -7.71 14.07 3.97
N GLU A 126 -7.10 13.03 4.54
CA GLU A 126 -7.05 12.80 5.99
C GLU A 126 -6.01 13.67 6.72
N SER A 127 -4.94 14.12 6.03
CA SER A 127 -3.98 15.08 6.60
C SER A 127 -4.57 16.49 6.80
N ARG A 128 -5.84 16.70 6.47
CA ARG A 128 -6.53 17.99 6.63
C ARG A 128 -7.12 18.16 8.02
N PHE A 129 -6.25 18.32 9.02
CA PHE A 129 -6.54 18.98 10.31
C PHE A 129 -5.19 19.53 10.80
N ILE A 130 -4.93 20.82 11.12
CA ILE A 130 -5.70 21.94 11.72
C ILE A 130 -4.99 23.26 11.27
N THR A 131 -5.65 24.36 10.87
CA THR A 131 -6.03 25.50 11.73
C THR A 131 -7.24 26.24 11.14
N GLU A 132 -8.41 26.07 11.74
CA GLU A 132 -9.35 27.19 11.89
C GLU A 132 -8.67 28.21 12.82
N PRO A 133 -8.48 29.47 12.42
CA PRO A 133 -8.09 30.49 13.38
C PRO A 133 -9.28 30.70 14.32
N ASP A 134 -9.00 30.53 15.61
CA ASP A 134 -9.78 31.04 16.72
C ASP A 134 -10.17 32.51 16.43
N LEU A 135 -11.39 32.71 15.94
CA LEU A 135 -12.01 34.03 15.83
C LEU A 135 -12.68 34.32 17.17
N ALA A 136 -11.85 34.75 18.11
CA ALA A 136 -12.28 35.53 19.25
C ALA A 136 -12.27 37.02 18.84
N GLU A 137 -13.43 37.56 18.45
CA GLU A 137 -13.79 38.98 18.60
C GLU A 137 -15.28 39.13 18.90
#